data_AF-A0A853D354-F1
#
_entry.id   AF-A0A853D354-F1
#
_cell.length_a   1.000
_cell.length_b   1.000
_cell.length_c   1.000
_cell.angle_alpha   90.00
_cell.angle_beta   90.00
_cell.angle_gamma   90.00
#
_symmetry.space_group_name_H-M   'P 1'
#
loop_
_entity.id
_entity.type
_entity.pdbx_description
1 polymer ?
#
loop_
_entity_poly.entity_id
_entity_poly.type
_entity_poly.pdbx_seq_one_letter_code
_entity_poly.pdbx_strand_id
1 'polypeptide(L)'
;MQRPIEPKQFTSISFAETLALEGIAASIGSIGDAYDNALAESTIGLFKNEAIRDDSPFRNGPLRTVDDVEWVTAEWVDWYNHRRLHSTLGDVPPDEFEAVYYADLETPSHPVLAPA
;
A
#
# COMPACT_ATOMS: atom_id res chain seq x y z
N MET A 1 8.57 -17.45 22.29
CA MET A 1 8.02 -16.21 21.72
C MET A 1 9.12 -15.62 20.83
N GLN A 2 8.99 -15.75 19.50
CA GLN A 2 9.96 -15.08 18.61
C GLN A 2 9.80 -13.58 18.77
N ARG A 3 10.93 -12.86 18.89
CA ARG A 3 10.95 -11.40 18.81
C ARG A 3 10.31 -10.97 17.48
N PRO A 4 9.53 -9.88 17.45
CA PRO A 4 9.13 -9.27 16.19
C PRO A 4 10.38 -9.03 15.34
N ILE A 5 10.32 -9.45 14.07
CA ILE A 5 11.28 -9.07 13.05
C ILE A 5 11.35 -7.53 12.99
N GLU A 6 12.58 -7.04 12.91
CA GLU A 6 13.05 -5.89 13.68
C GLU A 6 12.70 -4.51 13.07
N PRO A 7 12.34 -3.49 13.88
CA PRO A 7 12.35 -2.08 13.45
C PRO A 7 13.73 -1.58 12.94
N LYS A 8 14.79 -2.39 13.07
CA LYS A 8 16.15 -2.08 12.59
C LYS A 8 16.27 -2.00 11.06
N GLN A 9 15.40 -2.67 10.30
CA GLN A 9 15.48 -2.63 8.83
C GLN A 9 15.16 -1.22 8.31
N PHE A 10 14.10 -0.60 8.83
CA PHE A 10 13.68 0.77 8.48
C PHE A 10 14.59 1.86 9.07
N THR A 11 15.46 1.52 10.02
CA THR A 11 16.50 2.42 10.55
C THR A 11 17.90 2.06 10.07
N SER A 12 18.04 1.17 9.08
CA SER A 12 19.34 0.75 8.58
C SER A 12 19.99 1.83 7.71
N ILE A 13 21.32 1.90 7.73
CA ILE A 13 22.09 2.85 6.91
C ILE A 13 21.79 2.64 5.42
N SER A 14 21.80 1.39 4.96
CA SER A 14 21.51 1.05 3.56
C SER A 14 20.13 1.52 3.11
N PHE A 15 19.13 1.47 3.99
CA PHE A 15 17.78 1.95 3.69
C PHE A 15 17.76 3.48 3.59
N ALA A 16 18.38 4.18 4.53
CA ALA A 16 18.47 5.64 4.51
C ALA A 16 19.25 6.17 3.30
N GLU A 17 20.35 5.52 2.92
CA GLU A 17 21.11 5.84 1.70
C GLU A 17 20.27 5.67 0.44
N THR A 18 19.49 4.59 0.35
CA THR A 18 18.59 4.36 -0.79
C THR A 18 17.52 5.45 -0.87
N LEU A 19 16.87 5.80 0.24
CA LEU A 19 15.88 6.88 0.26
C LEU A 19 16.49 8.22 -0.18
N ALA A 20 17.70 8.53 0.27
CA ALA A 20 18.41 9.75 -0.11
C ALA A 20 18.76 9.77 -1.61
N LEU A 21 19.19 8.63 -2.18
CA LEU A 21 19.51 8.49 -3.60
C LEU A 21 18.27 8.69 -4.48
N GLU A 22 17.13 8.18 -4.05
CA GLU A 22 15.85 8.31 -4.78
C GLU A 22 15.11 9.64 -4.46
N GLY A 23 15.68 10.51 -3.62
CA GLY A 23 15.06 11.79 -3.25
C GLY A 23 13.80 11.65 -2.38
N ILE A 24 13.64 10.52 -1.69
CA ILE A 24 12.49 10.22 -0.85
C ILE A 24 12.76 10.68 0.58
N ALA A 25 11.86 11.50 1.12
CA ALA A 25 11.95 11.94 2.51
C ALA A 25 11.62 10.79 3.47
N ALA A 26 12.57 10.40 4.31
CA ALA A 26 12.33 9.43 5.37
C ALA A 26 11.45 10.04 6.47
N SER A 27 10.35 9.37 6.83
CA SER A 27 9.50 9.71 7.96
C SER A 27 9.22 8.47 8.79
N ILE A 28 9.35 8.57 10.12
CA ILE A 28 9.02 7.51 11.06
C ILE A 28 8.20 8.15 12.18
N GLY A 29 7.03 7.56 12.46
CA GLY A 29 6.14 8.01 13.52
C GLY A 29 6.81 8.02 14.89
N SER A 30 6.38 8.96 15.75
CA SER A 30 6.90 9.03 17.11
C SER A 30 6.50 7.79 17.92
N ILE A 31 7.31 7.41 18.92
CA ILE A 31 7.02 6.24 19.75
C ILE A 31 5.68 6.47 20.48
N GLY A 32 4.73 5.55 20.27
CA GLY A 32 3.40 5.62 20.88
C GLY A 32 2.35 6.33 20.03
N ASP A 33 2.72 6.84 18.85
CA ASP A 33 1.77 7.33 17.84
C ASP A 33 1.51 6.23 16.79
N ALA A 34 0.36 5.57 16.91
CA ALA A 34 -0.02 4.47 16.04
C ALA A 34 -0.69 4.93 14.75
N TYR A 35 -1.08 6.21 14.62
CA TYR A 35 -1.89 6.66 13.49
C TYR A 35 -1.15 6.52 12.15
N ASP A 36 0.15 6.84 12.14
CA ASP A 36 0.99 6.72 10.95
C ASP A 36 1.06 5.28 10.41
N ASN A 37 0.99 4.27 11.29
CA ASN A 37 1.03 2.86 10.92
C ASN A 37 -0.36 2.23 10.76
N ALA A 38 -1.42 2.87 11.27
CA ALA A 38 -2.75 2.28 11.36
C ALA A 38 -3.32 1.87 9.99
N LEU A 39 -3.06 2.66 8.95
CA LEU A 39 -3.49 2.33 7.58
C LEU A 39 -2.76 1.09 7.05
N ALA A 40 -1.44 1.02 7.26
CA ALA A 40 -0.63 -0.12 6.85
C ALA A 40 -1.06 -1.39 7.60
N GLU A 41 -1.30 -1.31 8.91
CA GLU A 41 -1.79 -2.44 9.71
C GLU A 41 -3.20 -2.89 9.34
N SER A 42 -4.07 -1.95 8.97
CA SER A 42 -5.42 -2.28 8.51
C SER A 42 -5.38 -3.04 7.17
N THR A 43 -4.54 -2.57 6.24
CA THR A 43 -4.33 -3.22 4.93
C THR A 43 -3.69 -4.60 5.12
N ILE A 44 -2.60 -4.65 5.90
CA ILE A 44 -2.20 -5.73 6.82
C ILE A 44 -3.21 -6.87 7.06
N GLY A 45 -4.13 -6.56 7.96
CA GLY A 45 -5.17 -7.47 8.44
C GLY A 45 -6.15 -7.87 7.34
N LEU A 46 -6.50 -6.94 6.44
CA LEU A 46 -7.39 -7.21 5.32
C LEU A 46 -6.79 -8.26 4.37
N PHE A 47 -5.54 -8.08 3.96
CA PHE A 47 -4.80 -9.03 3.14
C PHE A 47 -4.77 -10.43 3.79
N LYS A 48 -4.44 -10.52 5.08
CA LYS A 48 -4.41 -11.81 5.78
C LYS A 48 -5.78 -12.49 5.82
N ASN A 49 -6.85 -11.71 5.98
CA ASN A 49 -8.21 -12.23 6.03
C ASN A 49 -8.74 -12.69 4.67
N GLU A 50 -8.44 -11.94 3.61
CA GLU A 50 -8.99 -12.19 2.28
C GLU A 50 -8.12 -13.13 1.45
N ALA A 51 -6.79 -12.99 1.52
CA ALA A 51 -5.85 -13.73 0.68
C ALA A 51 -5.31 -14.99 1.38
N ILE A 52 -4.93 -14.89 2.66
CA ILE A 52 -4.16 -15.95 3.34
C ILE A 52 -5.03 -16.96 4.09
N ARG A 53 -6.20 -16.55 4.60
CA ARG A 53 -7.11 -17.41 5.37
C ARG A 53 -7.47 -18.70 4.61
N ASP A 54 -7.75 -19.79 5.32
CA ASP A 54 -7.94 -21.13 4.72
C ASP A 54 -9.09 -21.25 3.72
N ASP A 55 -10.11 -20.40 3.83
CA ASP A 55 -11.26 -20.32 2.94
C ASP A 55 -11.13 -19.22 1.88
N SER A 56 -9.94 -18.65 1.71
CA SER A 56 -9.66 -17.60 0.72
C SER A 56 -9.95 -18.08 -0.70
N PRO A 57 -10.63 -17.28 -1.54
CA PRO A 57 -10.86 -17.60 -2.94
C PRO A 57 -9.58 -17.51 -3.79
N PHE A 58 -8.51 -16.89 -3.27
CA PHE A 58 -7.22 -16.80 -3.94
C PHE A 58 -6.38 -18.06 -3.73
N ARG A 59 -6.82 -18.99 -2.88
CA ARG A 59 -6.07 -20.21 -2.56
C ARG A 59 -6.58 -21.41 -3.34
N ASN A 60 -5.64 -22.12 -3.98
CA ASN A 60 -5.88 -23.41 -4.61
C ASN A 60 -5.58 -24.62 -3.68
N GLY A 61 -5.36 -24.37 -2.39
CA GLY A 61 -5.03 -25.38 -1.38
C GLY A 61 -4.26 -24.83 -0.17
N PRO A 62 -3.67 -25.70 0.66
CA PRO A 62 -2.79 -25.29 1.76
C PRO A 62 -1.52 -24.59 1.25
N LEU A 63 -1.18 -23.44 1.86
CA LEU A 63 0.08 -22.74 1.61
C LEU A 63 1.20 -23.44 2.39
N ARG A 64 2.20 -23.96 1.69
CA ARG A 64 3.30 -24.75 2.27
C ARG A 64 4.68 -24.15 1.97
N THR A 65 4.80 -23.41 0.88
CA THR A 65 6.03 -22.80 0.40
C THR A 65 5.91 -21.28 0.34
N VAL A 66 7.05 -20.59 0.13
CA VAL A 66 7.06 -19.15 -0.12
C VAL A 66 6.39 -18.85 -1.45
N ASP A 67 6.67 -19.63 -2.50
CA ASP A 67 6.06 -19.49 -3.82
C ASP A 67 4.51 -19.54 -3.76
N ASP A 68 3.94 -20.41 -2.91
CA ASP A 68 2.49 -20.47 -2.71
C ASP A 68 1.94 -19.12 -2.20
N VAL A 69 2.66 -18.46 -1.30
CA VAL A 69 2.29 -17.15 -0.75
C VAL A 69 2.52 -16.05 -1.78
N GLU A 70 3.60 -16.11 -2.55
CA GLU A 70 3.90 -15.12 -3.60
C GLU A 70 2.80 -15.09 -4.66
N TRP A 71 2.34 -16.25 -5.14
CA TRP A 71 1.25 -16.32 -6.11
C TRP A 71 -0.07 -15.76 -5.58
N VAL A 72 -0.47 -16.19 -4.38
CA VAL A 72 -1.68 -15.66 -3.73
C VAL A 72 -1.58 -14.15 -3.51
N THR A 73 -0.40 -13.66 -3.16
CA THR A 73 -0.17 -12.23 -2.96
C THR A 73 -0.29 -11.47 -4.27
N ALA A 74 0.33 -11.95 -5.35
CA ALA A 74 0.25 -11.33 -6.66
C ALA A 74 -1.20 -11.26 -7.18
N GLU A 75 -1.94 -12.36 -7.08
CA GLU A 75 -3.35 -12.41 -7.49
C GLU A 75 -4.23 -11.46 -6.66
N TRP A 76 -4.03 -11.42 -5.34
CA TRP A 76 -4.78 -10.53 -4.47
C TRP A 76 -4.46 -9.05 -4.74
N VAL A 77 -3.18 -8.69 -4.94
CA VAL A 77 -2.76 -7.31 -5.23
C VAL A 77 -3.32 -6.84 -6.57
N ASP A 78 -3.25 -7.67 -7.61
CA ASP A 78 -3.83 -7.36 -8.92
C ASP A 78 -5.35 -7.14 -8.82
N TRP A 79 -6.07 -8.03 -8.12
CA TRP A 79 -7.49 -7.84 -7.86
C TRP A 79 -7.79 -6.58 -7.04
N TYR A 80 -7.04 -6.35 -5.97
CA TYR A 80 -7.25 -5.20 -5.08
C TYR A 80 -7.12 -3.88 -5.82
N ASN A 81 -6.08 -3.72 -6.64
CA ASN A 81 -5.83 -2.45 -7.32
C ASN A 81 -6.69 -2.24 -8.56
N HIS A 82 -6.96 -3.29 -9.34
CA HIS A 82 -7.59 -3.13 -10.66
C HIS A 82 -9.08 -3.53 -10.72
N ARG A 83 -9.62 -4.20 -9.69
CA ARG A 83 -10.99 -4.74 -9.74
C ARG A 83 -11.82 -4.53 -8.48
N ARG A 84 -11.19 -4.33 -7.32
CA ARG A 84 -11.92 -4.12 -6.07
C ARG A 84 -12.55 -2.73 -6.05
N LEU A 85 -13.87 -2.67 -5.97
CA LEU A 85 -14.59 -1.40 -5.82
C LEU A 85 -14.54 -0.93 -4.37
N HIS A 86 -14.25 0.36 -4.16
CA HIS A 86 -14.26 1.00 -2.85
C HIS A 86 -15.30 2.12 -2.81
N SER A 87 -16.28 1.99 -1.93
CA SER A 87 -17.33 3.01 -1.77
C SER A 87 -16.79 4.37 -1.35
N THR A 88 -15.69 4.40 -0.58
CA THR A 88 -14.99 5.64 -0.21
C THR A 88 -14.29 6.31 -1.38
N LEU A 89 -14.03 5.58 -2.47
CA LEU A 89 -13.45 6.09 -3.71
C LEU A 89 -14.53 6.39 -4.78
N GLY A 90 -15.81 6.25 -4.45
CA GLY A 90 -16.91 6.41 -5.41
C GLY A 90 -17.20 5.13 -6.21
N ASP A 91 -16.97 3.96 -5.61
CA ASP A 91 -17.19 2.64 -6.20
C ASP A 91 -16.33 2.38 -7.46
N VAL A 92 -15.09 2.86 -7.45
CA VAL A 92 -14.07 2.56 -8.47
C VAL A 92 -12.86 1.81 -7.86
N PRO A 93 -12.04 1.14 -8.67
CA PRO A 93 -10.78 0.56 -8.22
C PRO A 93 -9.74 1.60 -7.79
N PRO A 94 -8.83 1.27 -6.86
CA PRO A 94 -7.76 2.18 -6.42
C PRO A 94 -6.91 2.72 -7.57
N ASP A 95 -6.55 1.88 -8.54
CA ASP A 95 -5.74 2.27 -9.69
C ASP A 95 -6.43 3.32 -10.57
N GLU A 96 -7.75 3.18 -10.79
CA GLU A 96 -8.55 4.18 -11.52
C GLU A 96 -8.64 5.50 -10.73
N PHE A 97 -8.86 5.42 -9.42
CA PHE A 97 -8.92 6.58 -8.56
C PHE A 97 -7.60 7.37 -8.57
N GLU A 98 -6.46 6.68 -8.44
CA GLU A 98 -5.14 7.31 -8.50
C GLU A 98 -4.85 7.90 -9.89
N ALA A 99 -5.19 7.19 -10.97
CA ALA A 99 -5.00 7.69 -12.33
C ALA A 99 -5.73 9.03 -12.57
N VAL A 100 -6.97 9.15 -12.08
CA VAL A 100 -7.73 10.42 -12.14
C VAL A 100 -7.06 11.49 -11.29
N TYR A 101 -6.67 11.17 -10.05
CA TYR A 101 -6.01 12.12 -9.15
C TYR A 101 -4.73 12.71 -9.76
N TYR A 102 -3.87 11.88 -10.35
CA TYR A 102 -2.63 12.37 -10.98
C TYR A 102 -2.89 13.15 -12.27
N ALA A 103 -3.89 12.76 -13.08
CA ALA A 103 -4.28 13.54 -14.25
C ALA A 103 -4.75 14.97 -13.89
N ASP A 104 -5.47 15.10 -12.76
CA ASP A 104 -5.91 16.40 -12.24
C ASP A 104 -4.73 17.27 -11.75
N LEU A 105 -3.73 16.66 -11.10
CA LEU A 105 -2.52 17.37 -10.67
C LEU A 105 -1.66 17.88 -11.84
N GLU A 106 -1.67 17.18 -12.96
CA GLU A 106 -0.95 17.57 -14.19
C GLU A 106 -1.70 18.61 -15.02
N THR A 107 -2.99 18.82 -14.75
CA THR A 107 -3.79 19.84 -15.43
C THR A 107 -3.44 21.22 -14.87
N PRO A 108 -2.92 22.17 -15.68
CA PRO A 108 -2.58 23.50 -15.18
C PRO A 108 -3.84 24.19 -14.65
N SER A 109 -3.79 24.61 -13.38
CA SER A 109 -4.81 25.53 -12.84
C SER A 109 -4.94 26.74 -13.77
N HIS A 110 -6.17 26.96 -14.25
CA HIS A 110 -6.55 28.00 -15.20
C HIS A 110 -5.90 29.35 -14.84
N PRO A 111 -5.34 30.13 -15.79
CA PRO A 111 -4.75 31.42 -15.46
C PRO A 111 -5.85 32.34 -14.89
N VAL A 112 -5.66 32.78 -13.65
CA VAL A 112 -6.44 33.89 -13.08
C VAL A 112 -6.23 35.10 -14.00
N LEU A 113 -7.25 35.44 -14.79
CA LEU A 113 -7.28 36.68 -15.56
C LEU A 113 -7.19 37.84 -14.56
N ALA A 114 -6.05 38.54 -14.56
CA ALA A 114 -5.93 39.80 -13.84
C ALA A 114 -6.81 40.87 -14.53
N PRO A 115 -7.59 41.66 -13.78
CA PRO A 115 -8.39 42.73 -14.36
C PRO A 115 -7.48 43.84 -14.93
N ALA A 116 -7.93 44.41 -16.06
CA ALA A 116 -7.27 45.46 -16.83
C ALA A 116 -7.24 46.82 -16.12
#